data_AF-A0A352JMQ8-F1
#
_entry.id   AF-A0A352JMQ8-F1
#
_cell.length_a   1.000
_cell.length_b   1.000
_cell.length_c   1.000
_cell.angle_alpha   90.00
_cell.angle_beta   90.00
_cell.angle_gamma   90.00
#
_symmetry.space_group_name_H-M   'P 1'
#
loop_
_entity.id
_entity.type
_entity.pdbx_description
1 polymer ?
#
loop_
_entity_poly.entity_id
_entity_poly.type
_entity_poly.pdbx_seq_one_letter_code
_entity_poly.pdbx_strand_id
1 'polypeptide(L)'
;MMFRSLFQKIVRQRSEVVISRIFPFLKDSKKILDIGSGTGDVAFLLGEHGKDVTPVDVSDFHGPRLVKTTIYDGRKLPFPNNSFDTAMLLMVMHHTSNPEIVFDEASRVAKELVVIETSGVERL
;
A
#
# COMPACT_ATOMS: atom_id res chain seq x y z
N MET A 1 8.97 25.87 7.84
CA MET A 1 10.23 25.29 7.32
C MET A 1 10.66 24.01 8.05
N MET A 2 10.58 23.93 9.39
CA MET A 2 11.03 22.74 10.16
C MET A 2 10.17 21.48 9.96
N PHE A 3 8.85 21.63 9.76
CA PHE A 3 7.94 20.51 9.48
C PHE A 3 8.26 19.80 8.15
N ARG A 4 8.66 20.57 7.13
CA ARG A 4 9.00 20.06 5.79
C ARG A 4 10.28 19.23 5.77
N SER A 5 11.27 19.55 6.60
CA SER A 5 12.53 18.78 6.65
C SER A 5 12.38 17.49 7.46
N LEU A 6 11.51 17.47 8.47
CA LEU A 6 11.12 16.25 9.17
C LEU A 6 10.28 15.35 8.26
N PHE A 7 9.32 15.95 7.53
CA PHE A 7 8.53 15.28 6.49
C PHE A 7 9.41 14.61 5.42
N GLN A 8 10.41 15.30 4.88
CA GLN A 8 11.36 14.73 3.90
C GLN A 8 12.30 13.66 4.47
N LYS A 9 12.54 13.66 5.79
CA LYS A 9 13.32 12.61 6.46
C LYS A 9 12.50 11.34 6.74
N ILE A 10 11.18 11.48 6.94
CA ILE A 10 10.28 10.37 7.25
C ILE A 10 9.71 9.76 5.97
N VAL A 11 9.26 10.60 5.03
CA VAL A 11 8.74 10.18 3.72
C VAL A 11 9.93 9.95 2.78
N ARG A 12 10.06 8.72 2.26
CA ARG A 12 11.12 8.39 1.30
C ARG A 12 10.82 9.01 -0.06
N GLN A 13 11.83 9.60 -0.73
CA GLN A 13 11.71 10.16 -2.09
C GLN A 13 11.08 9.17 -3.10
N ARG A 14 11.29 7.87 -2.90
CA ARG A 14 10.71 6.81 -3.74
C ARG A 14 9.16 6.83 -3.72
N SER A 15 8.56 7.20 -2.60
CA SER A 15 7.10 7.22 -2.41
C SER A 15 6.43 8.28 -3.29
N GLU A 16 7.07 9.44 -3.51
CA GLU A 16 6.56 10.47 -4.42
C GLU A 16 6.55 9.98 -5.88
N VAL A 17 7.61 9.27 -6.30
CA VAL A 17 7.68 8.66 -7.64
C VAL A 17 6.60 7.61 -7.81
N VAL A 18 6.42 6.72 -6.83
CA VAL A 18 5.35 5.72 -6.85
C VAL A 18 3.98 6.39 -6.97
N ILE A 19 3.70 7.41 -6.16
CA ILE A 19 2.43 8.14 -6.20
C ILE A 19 2.17 8.76 -7.56
N SER A 20 3.14 9.46 -8.14
CA SER A 20 2.97 10.06 -9.47
C SER A 20 2.58 9.04 -10.55
N ARG A 21 3.01 7.79 -10.40
CA ARG A 21 2.68 6.70 -11.34
C ARG A 21 1.30 6.10 -11.10
N ILE A 22 0.89 5.94 -9.84
CA ILE A 22 -0.40 5.30 -9.50
C ILE A 22 -1.57 6.28 -9.50
N PHE A 23 -1.33 7.57 -9.21
CA PHE A 23 -2.39 8.55 -9.01
C PHE A 23 -3.40 8.65 -10.18
N PRO A 24 -3.00 8.54 -11.46
CA PRO A 24 -3.95 8.51 -12.58
C PRO A 24 -4.98 7.38 -12.51
N PHE A 25 -4.61 6.23 -11.91
CA PHE A 25 -5.47 5.06 -11.75
C PHE A 25 -6.34 5.12 -10.49
N LEU A 26 -6.13 6.12 -9.62
CA LEU A 26 -6.85 6.28 -8.36
C LEU A 26 -7.88 7.41 -8.42
N LYS A 27 -8.13 8.02 -9.59
CA LYS A 27 -8.95 9.24 -9.69
C LYS A 27 -10.34 9.06 -9.07
N ASP A 28 -11.02 7.97 -9.42
CA ASP A 28 -12.38 7.67 -8.97
C ASP A 28 -12.44 6.88 -7.65
N SER A 29 -11.30 6.44 -7.14
CA SER A 29 -11.20 5.67 -5.89
C SER A 29 -11.28 6.59 -4.68
N LYS A 30 -12.26 6.35 -3.79
CA LYS A 30 -12.36 7.04 -2.50
C LYS A 30 -11.78 6.20 -1.38
N LYS A 31 -12.18 4.93 -1.29
CA LYS A 31 -11.69 3.96 -0.30
C LYS A 31 -10.62 3.08 -0.91
N ILE A 32 -9.39 3.21 -0.40
CA ILE A 32 -8.22 2.53 -0.92
C ILE A 32 -7.62 1.64 0.17
N LEU A 33 -7.30 0.40 -0.18
CA LEU A 33 -6.52 -0.50 0.67
C LEU A 33 -5.07 -0.51 0.19
N ASP A 34 -4.10 -0.25 1.07
CA ASP A 34 -2.66 -0.32 0.77
C ASP A 34 -2.08 -1.59 1.39
N ILE A 35 -1.93 -2.65 0.59
CA ILE A 35 -1.49 -3.98 1.03
C ILE A 35 0.04 -4.03 0.99
N GLY A 36 0.66 -4.46 2.10
CA GLY A 36 2.12 -4.45 2.23
C GLY A 36 2.65 -3.02 2.38
N SER A 37 1.93 -2.19 3.13
CA SER A 37 2.17 -0.75 3.27
C SER A 37 3.53 -0.38 3.89
N GLY A 38 4.23 -1.34 4.51
CA GLY A 38 5.54 -1.10 5.13
C GLY A 38 5.47 -0.02 6.21
N THR A 39 6.22 1.07 6.01
CA THR A 39 6.22 2.24 6.91
C THR A 39 5.01 3.17 6.74
N GLY A 40 4.19 2.95 5.71
CA GLY A 40 2.96 3.69 5.46
C GLY A 40 3.13 5.02 4.70
N ASP A 41 4.31 5.26 4.11
CA ASP A 41 4.63 6.51 3.41
C ASP A 41 3.63 6.83 2.28
N VAL A 42 3.23 5.82 1.49
CA VAL A 42 2.29 5.99 0.37
C VAL A 42 0.90 6.30 0.89
N ALA A 43 0.39 5.53 1.85
CA ALA A 43 -0.90 5.77 2.48
C ALA A 43 -0.98 7.18 3.10
N PHE A 44 0.07 7.63 3.79
CA PHE A 44 0.15 8.98 4.33
C PHE A 44 0.05 10.05 3.24
N LEU A 45 0.90 9.97 2.22
CA LEU A 45 0.92 10.97 1.14
C LEU A 45 -0.39 10.99 0.33
N LEU A 46 -1.04 9.85 0.10
CA LEU A 46 -2.35 9.80 -0.55
C LEU A 46 -3.44 10.41 0.35
N GLY A 47 -3.34 10.24 1.67
CA GLY A 47 -4.17 10.94 2.65
C GLY A 47 -4.07 12.46 2.53
N GLU A 48 -2.86 13.00 2.36
CA GLU A 48 -2.66 14.44 2.09
C GLU A 48 -3.29 14.91 0.76
N HIS A 49 -3.58 13.98 -0.16
CA HIS A 49 -4.33 14.24 -1.40
C HIS A 49 -5.84 13.95 -1.26
N GLY A 50 -6.35 13.81 -0.03
CA GLY A 50 -7.77 13.64 0.26
C GLY A 50 -8.31 12.23 -0.02
N LYS A 51 -7.46 11.22 -0.12
CA LYS A 51 -7.87 9.81 -0.25
C LYS A 51 -8.08 9.16 1.12
N ASP A 52 -9.08 8.28 1.24
CA ASP A 52 -9.28 7.45 2.43
C ASP A 52 -8.49 6.14 2.23
N VAL A 53 -7.29 6.09 2.81
CA VAL A 53 -6.37 4.96 2.65
C VAL A 53 -6.26 4.15 3.94
N THR A 54 -6.54 2.86 3.85
CA THR A 54 -6.35 1.88 4.92
C THR A 54 -5.07 1.09 4.65
N PRO A 55 -3.98 1.30 5.42
CA PRO A 55 -2.77 0.51 5.29
C PRO A 55 -2.86 -0.82 6.04
N VAL A 56 -2.42 -1.91 5.40
CA VAL A 56 -2.23 -3.23 6.02
C VAL A 56 -0.83 -3.79 5.77
N ASP A 57 -0.35 -4.61 6.68
CA ASP A 57 0.90 -5.34 6.53
C ASP A 57 0.91 -6.64 7.36
N VAL A 58 1.77 -7.59 7.01
CA VAL A 58 1.99 -8.82 7.80
C VAL A 58 2.97 -8.61 8.93
N SER A 59 3.78 -7.54 8.85
CA SER A 59 4.80 -7.21 9.84
C SER A 59 4.64 -5.80 10.38
N ASP A 60 4.86 -5.66 11.68
CA ASP A 60 4.98 -4.37 12.33
C ASP A 60 6.40 -3.82 12.12
N PHE A 61 6.57 -2.92 11.16
CA PHE A 61 7.82 -2.21 10.97
C PHE A 61 8.03 -1.17 12.08
N HIS A 62 9.03 -1.40 12.94
CA HIS A 62 9.43 -0.47 13.99
C HIS A 62 10.05 0.82 13.40
N GLY A 63 9.40 1.96 13.65
CA GLY A 63 9.84 3.30 13.23
C GLY A 63 8.75 4.35 13.53
N PRO A 64 9.05 5.65 13.40
CA PRO A 64 8.02 6.68 13.49
C PRO A 64 7.02 6.50 12.35
N ARG A 65 5.86 5.92 12.67
CA ARG A 65 4.77 5.71 11.72
C ARG A 65 4.07 7.03 11.44
N LEU A 66 3.88 7.33 10.16
CA LEU A 66 3.04 8.45 9.73
C LEU A 66 1.54 8.09 9.79
N VAL A 67 1.22 6.79 9.72
CA VAL A 67 -0.15 6.25 9.74
C VAL A 67 -0.23 4.95 10.54
N LYS A 68 -1.41 4.68 11.12
CA LYS A 68 -1.67 3.42 11.83
C LYS A 68 -1.96 2.30 10.83
N THR A 69 -1.10 1.29 10.79
CA THR A 69 -1.25 0.11 9.94
C THR A 69 -2.00 -1.00 10.68
N THR A 70 -2.90 -1.68 9.97
CA THR A 70 -3.57 -2.88 10.47
C THR A 70 -2.72 -4.12 10.16
N ILE A 71 -2.34 -4.87 11.19
CA ILE A 71 -1.56 -6.09 11.03
C ILE A 71 -2.48 -7.29 10.77
N TYR A 72 -2.13 -8.14 9.81
CA TYR A 72 -2.86 -9.37 9.48
C TYR A 72 -1.90 -10.55 9.22
N ASP A 73 -2.43 -11.74 8.95
CA ASP A 73 -1.69 -13.00 8.89
C ASP A 73 -1.08 -13.33 7.52
N GLY A 74 -1.25 -12.46 6.53
CA GLY A 74 -0.79 -12.70 5.15
C GLY A 74 -1.68 -13.63 4.34
N ARG A 75 -2.78 -14.12 4.92
CA ARG A 75 -3.68 -15.11 4.28
C ARG A 75 -5.10 -14.63 4.14
N LYS A 76 -5.61 -13.88 5.13
CA LYS A 76 -6.99 -13.37 5.11
C LYS A 76 -7.05 -11.95 5.61
N LEU A 77 -7.46 -11.05 4.73
CA LEU A 77 -7.66 -9.65 5.08
C LEU A 77 -8.89 -9.51 6.01
N PRO A 78 -8.81 -8.71 7.09
CA PRO A 78 -9.87 -8.57 8.09
C PRO A 78 -11.01 -7.65 7.61
N PHE A 79 -11.38 -7.75 6.33
CA PHE A 79 -12.40 -6.92 5.71
C PHE A 79 -13.45 -7.75 4.96
N PRO A 80 -14.71 -7.28 4.90
CA PRO A 80 -15.75 -7.90 4.08
C PRO A 80 -15.43 -7.85 2.59
N ASN A 81 -16.19 -8.61 1.80
CA ASN A 81 -16.08 -8.54 0.34
C ASN A 81 -16.49 -7.14 -0.17
N ASN A 82 -15.83 -6.66 -1.23
CA ASN A 82 -16.16 -5.40 -1.90
C ASN A 82 -16.22 -4.16 -0.98
N SER A 83 -15.41 -4.12 0.08
CA SER A 83 -15.39 -3.00 1.03
C SER A 83 -14.56 -1.80 0.56
N PHE A 84 -13.68 -2.00 -0.43
CA PHE A 84 -12.82 -0.97 -1.02
C PHE A 84 -13.12 -0.75 -2.50
N ASP A 85 -12.84 0.45 -2.99
CA ASP A 85 -12.90 0.73 -4.42
C ASP A 85 -11.66 0.15 -5.10
N THR A 86 -10.49 0.37 -4.51
CA THR A 86 -9.20 -0.08 -5.07
C THR A 86 -8.32 -0.69 -3.98
N ALA A 87 -7.66 -1.80 -4.27
CA ALA A 87 -6.53 -2.28 -3.49
C ALA A 87 -5.22 -2.05 -4.26
N MET A 88 -4.19 -1.60 -3.55
CA MET A 88 -2.85 -1.38 -4.08
C MET A 88 -1.92 -2.47 -3.55
N LEU A 89 -1.10 -3.03 -4.43
CA LEU A 89 -0.01 -3.94 -4.10
C LEU A 89 1.27 -3.37 -4.72
N LEU A 90 2.07 -2.68 -3.92
CA LEU A 90 3.20 -1.89 -4.38
C LEU A 90 4.51 -2.51 -3.89
N MET A 91 5.17 -3.29 -4.74
CA MET A 91 6.43 -3.99 -4.45
C MET A 91 6.27 -4.97 -3.27
N VAL A 92 5.25 -5.82 -3.33
CA VAL A 92 4.87 -6.75 -2.26
C VAL A 92 5.22 -8.19 -2.64
N MET A 93 5.16 -8.52 -3.93
CA MET A 93 5.11 -9.92 -4.37
C MET A 93 6.41 -10.69 -4.15
N HIS A 94 7.55 -10.01 -4.20
CA HIS A 94 8.85 -10.62 -3.94
C HIS A 94 9.09 -10.98 -2.45
N HIS A 95 8.14 -10.68 -1.55
CA HIS A 95 8.20 -11.02 -0.13
C HIS A 95 7.19 -12.09 0.29
N THR A 96 6.25 -12.47 -0.58
CA THR A 96 5.23 -13.48 -0.26
C THR A 96 5.58 -14.83 -0.84
N SER A 97 5.39 -15.88 -0.05
CA SER A 97 5.56 -17.27 -0.48
C SER A 97 4.37 -17.80 -1.27
N ASN A 98 3.21 -17.14 -1.18
CA ASN A 98 1.95 -17.54 -1.82
C ASN A 98 1.27 -16.28 -2.39
N PRO A 99 1.78 -15.68 -3.47
CA PRO A 99 1.25 -14.46 -4.05
C PRO A 99 -0.21 -14.58 -4.48
N GLU A 100 -0.63 -15.76 -4.95
CA GLU A 100 -2.01 -16.06 -5.36
C GLU A 100 -3.02 -15.83 -4.23
N ILE A 101 -2.70 -16.23 -2.99
CA ILE A 101 -3.59 -16.03 -1.83
C ILE A 101 -3.82 -14.54 -1.57
N VAL A 102 -2.76 -13.74 -1.66
CA VAL A 102 -2.84 -12.29 -1.44
C VAL A 102 -3.64 -11.62 -2.56
N PHE A 103 -3.46 -12.07 -3.81
CA PHE A 103 -4.23 -11.58 -4.95
C PHE A 103 -5.73 -11.92 -4.85
N ASP A 104 -6.06 -13.15 -4.45
CA ASP A 104 -7.44 -13.59 -4.26
C ASP A 104 -8.13 -12.77 -3.17
N GLU A 105 -7.44 -12.54 -2.04
CA GLU A 105 -7.96 -11.70 -0.97
C GLU A 105 -8.08 -10.23 -1.38
N ALA A 106 -7.11 -9.68 -2.11
CA ALA A 106 -7.20 -8.32 -2.62
C ALA A 106 -8.40 -8.15 -3.56
N SER A 107 -8.60 -9.11 -4.47
CA SER A 107 -9.75 -9.16 -5.39
C SER A 107 -11.07 -9.37 -4.66
N ARG A 108 -11.06 -10.10 -3.54
CA ARG A 108 -12.26 -10.31 -2.71
C ARG A 108 -12.72 -9.00 -2.06
N VAL A 109 -11.80 -8.20 -1.55
CA VAL A 109 -12.14 -7.00 -0.75
C VAL A 109 -12.25 -5.72 -1.56
N ALA A 110 -11.70 -5.67 -2.78
CA ALA A 110 -11.68 -4.48 -3.63
C ALA A 110 -12.21 -4.74 -5.04
N LYS A 111 -12.76 -3.70 -5.68
CA LYS A 111 -13.31 -3.78 -7.04
C LYS A 111 -12.22 -3.74 -8.11
N GLU A 112 -11.17 -2.96 -7.86
CA GLU A 112 -10.03 -2.79 -8.77
C GLU A 112 -8.70 -3.02 -8.05
N LEU A 113 -7.70 -3.47 -8.80
CA LEU A 113 -6.34 -3.67 -8.31
C LEU A 113 -5.36 -2.76 -9.05
N VAL A 114 -4.52 -2.06 -8.30
CA VAL A 114 -3.33 -1.37 -8.82
C VAL A 114 -2.10 -2.11 -8.34
N VAL A 115 -1.34 -2.67 -9.27
CA VAL A 115 -0.14 -3.45 -8.96
C VAL A 115 1.06 -2.77 -9.58
N ILE A 116 2.05 -2.46 -8.75
CA ILE A 116 3.40 -2.11 -9.21
C ILE A 116 4.32 -3.16 -8.62
N GLU A 117 4.97 -3.94 -9.47
CA GLU A 117 5.95 -4.91 -9.03
C GLU A 117 7.27 -4.68 -9.76
N THR A 118 8.36 -5.06 -9.13
CA THR A 118 9.66 -5.10 -9.81
C THR A 118 9.84 -6.51 -10.33
N SER A 119 10.21 -6.68 -11.61
CA SER A 119 10.74 -7.96 -12.06
C SER A 119 12.02 -8.23 -11.29
N GLY A 120 11.96 -9.12 -10.30
CA GLY A 120 13.17 -9.78 -9.83
C GLY A 120 13.76 -10.46 -11.05
N VAL A 121 14.95 -10.04 -11.50
CA VAL A 121 15.75 -10.92 -12.35
C VAL A 121 16.18 -12.03 -11.42
N GLU A 122 15.35 -13.08 -11.31
CA GLU A 122 15.87 -14.38 -10.91
C GLU A 122 17.01 -14.65 -11.89
N ARG A 123 18.24 -14.71 -11.38
CA ARG A 123 19.31 -15.37 -12.11
C ARG A 123 18.88 -16.83 -12.22
N LEU A 124 18.23 -17.15 -13.34
CA LEU A 124 18.18 -18.51 -13.89
C LEU A 124 19.62 -19.01 -14.10
#